data_AF-A0A7J2ZF23-F1
#
_entry.id   AF-A0A7J2ZF23-F1
#
_cell.length_a   1.000
_cell.length_b   1.000
_cell.length_c   1.000
_cell.angle_alpha   90.00
_cell.angle_beta   90.00
_cell.angle_gamma   90.00
#
_symmetry.space_group_name_H-M   'P 1'
#
loop_
_entity.id
_entity.type
_entity.pdbx_description
1 polymer ?
#
loop_
_entity_poly.entity_id
_entity_poly.type
_entity_poly.pdbx_seq_one_letter_code
_entity_poly.pdbx_strand_id
1 'polypeptide(L)'
;MRKGFFFTLLVFILFLLVLISVTAWSRIRESQEEQVVVSMRINKMNEFAEMIKEDAERTTLLSGANALRTAAAYVAYNNESKFLNNADCFQKDCIYELMYNATIGGEENYTKMDGNNVSFSDSDQMGNFTLKNWDERIVKLGDKAGFNVTIYRDNIGVYQSDPWSVKIGYNLYLNITDKALDSVFRRDLTPILVTIPLTNYTYGG
;
A
#
# COMPACT_ATOMS: atom_id res chain seq x y z
N MET A 1 78.00 5.55 -17.36
CA MET A 1 76.82 6.43 -17.16
C MET A 1 75.54 5.91 -17.83
N ARG A 2 75.45 5.71 -19.16
CA ARG A 2 74.18 5.35 -19.86
C ARG A 2 73.34 4.20 -19.26
N LYS A 3 73.95 3.18 -18.64
CA LYS A 3 73.23 2.05 -18.03
C LYS A 3 72.40 2.43 -16.79
N GLY A 4 72.81 3.44 -16.02
CA GLY A 4 72.08 3.86 -14.80
C GLY A 4 70.76 4.54 -15.12
N PHE A 5 70.73 5.40 -16.15
CA PHE A 5 69.53 6.13 -16.59
C PHE A 5 68.39 5.19 -17.02
N PHE A 6 68.73 4.08 -17.70
CA PHE A 6 67.76 3.06 -18.07
C PHE A 6 67.13 2.39 -16.84
N PHE A 7 67.92 2.13 -15.80
CA PHE A 7 67.43 1.52 -14.57
C PHE A 7 66.50 2.47 -13.80
N THR A 8 66.84 3.77 -13.71
CA THR A 8 65.97 4.77 -13.08
C THR A 8 64.67 5.00 -13.85
N LEU A 9 64.73 4.98 -15.19
CA LEU A 9 63.53 5.07 -16.04
C LEU A 9 62.60 3.86 -15.82
N LEU A 10 63.17 2.65 -15.78
CA LEU A 10 62.41 1.42 -15.55
C LEU A 10 61.74 1.41 -14.17
N VAL A 11 62.47 1.80 -13.11
CA VAL A 11 61.91 1.95 -11.75
C VAL A 11 60.77 2.98 -11.73
N PHE A 12 60.92 4.11 -12.42
CA PHE A 12 59.88 5.15 -12.49
C PHE A 12 58.61 4.66 -13.21
N ILE A 13 58.75 3.94 -14.34
CA ILE A 13 57.63 3.30 -15.04
C ILE A 13 56.94 2.28 -14.14
N LEU A 14 57.70 1.46 -13.42
CA LEU A 14 57.15 0.46 -12.49
C LEU A 14 56.39 1.12 -11.34
N PHE A 15 56.90 2.23 -10.81
CA PHE A 15 56.23 3.02 -9.77
C PHE A 15 54.91 3.65 -10.27
N LEU A 16 54.89 4.18 -11.50
CA LEU A 16 53.65 4.65 -12.14
C LEU A 16 52.63 3.53 -12.32
N LEU A 17 53.08 2.33 -12.72
CA LEU A 17 52.21 1.17 -12.90
C LEU A 17 51.55 0.76 -11.57
N VAL A 18 52.31 0.78 -10.46
CA VAL A 18 51.78 0.56 -9.10
C VAL A 18 50.76 1.64 -8.71
N LEU A 19 51.05 2.93 -8.95
CA LEU A 19 50.10 4.02 -8.66
C LEU A 19 48.79 3.90 -9.46
N ILE A 20 48.87 3.55 -10.74
CA ILE A 20 47.68 3.30 -11.59
C ILE A 20 46.89 2.09 -11.05
N SER A 21 47.58 1.03 -10.62
CA SER A 21 46.94 -0.18 -10.10
C SER A 21 46.21 0.09 -8.77
N VAL A 22 46.82 0.85 -7.86
CA VAL A 22 46.21 1.23 -6.57
C VAL A 22 45.01 2.15 -6.77
N THR A 23 45.12 3.16 -7.64
CA THR A 23 44.01 4.09 -7.92
C THR A 23 42.85 3.41 -8.65
N ALA A 24 43.13 2.49 -9.58
CA ALA A 24 42.11 1.68 -10.24
C ALA A 24 41.40 0.75 -9.23
N TRP A 25 42.14 0.06 -8.37
CA TRP A 25 41.56 -0.81 -7.33
C TRP A 25 40.67 -0.03 -6.36
N SER A 26 41.10 1.15 -5.91
CA SER A 26 40.31 2.02 -5.03
C SER A 26 38.97 2.41 -5.66
N ARG A 27 38.97 2.84 -6.93
CA ARG A 27 37.75 3.23 -7.66
C ARG A 27 36.80 2.06 -7.93
N ILE A 28 37.35 0.88 -8.25
CA ILE A 28 36.54 -0.34 -8.44
C ILE A 28 35.84 -0.70 -7.12
N ARG A 29 36.57 -0.63 -5.99
CA ARG A 29 36.02 -0.91 -4.67
C ARG A 29 34.91 0.08 -4.28
N GLU A 30 35.16 1.38 -4.46
CA GLU A 30 34.18 2.44 -4.20
C GLU A 30 32.88 2.23 -5.00
N SER A 31 33.00 1.96 -6.31
CA SER A 31 31.84 1.67 -7.16
C SER A 31 31.11 0.37 -6.77
N GLN A 32 31.82 -0.65 -6.29
CA GLN A 32 31.19 -1.87 -5.76
C GLN A 32 30.42 -1.60 -4.46
N GLU A 33 30.96 -0.79 -3.55
CA GLU A 33 30.28 -0.39 -2.31
C GLU A 33 29.01 0.44 -2.62
N GLU A 34 29.05 1.36 -3.59
CA GLU A 34 27.88 2.09 -4.09
C GLU A 34 26.81 1.16 -4.70
N GLN A 35 27.21 0.25 -5.60
CA GLN A 35 26.29 -0.71 -6.24
C GLN A 35 25.59 -1.61 -5.23
N VAL A 36 26.29 -2.03 -4.17
CA VAL A 36 25.72 -2.79 -3.06
C VAL A 36 24.64 -1.97 -2.34
N VAL A 37 24.89 -0.69 -2.03
CA VAL A 37 23.90 0.19 -1.40
C VAL A 37 22.66 0.39 -2.29
N VAL A 38 22.85 0.64 -3.59
CA VAL A 38 21.74 0.79 -4.55
C VAL A 38 20.90 -0.49 -4.62
N SER A 39 21.56 -1.65 -4.76
CA SER A 39 20.92 -2.97 -4.80
C SER A 39 20.10 -3.25 -3.53
N MET A 40 20.65 -3.00 -2.35
CA MET A 40 19.93 -3.16 -1.07
C MET A 40 18.65 -2.30 -1.01
N ARG A 41 18.68 -1.08 -1.56
CA ARG A 41 17.52 -0.17 -1.50
C ARG A 41 16.44 -0.53 -2.51
N ILE A 42 16.83 -0.99 -3.71
CA ILE A 42 15.91 -1.60 -4.69
C ILE A 42 15.25 -2.86 -4.09
N ASN A 43 16.01 -3.73 -3.42
CA ASN A 43 15.45 -4.94 -2.80
C ASN A 43 14.45 -4.59 -1.69
N LYS A 44 14.77 -3.65 -0.80
CA LYS A 44 13.84 -3.16 0.24
C LYS A 44 12.57 -2.54 -0.34
N MET A 45 12.67 -1.84 -1.47
CA MET A 45 11.52 -1.27 -2.17
C MET A 45 10.62 -2.35 -2.78
N ASN A 46 11.21 -3.42 -3.33
CA ASN A 46 10.47 -4.60 -3.81
C ASN A 46 9.77 -5.36 -2.66
N GLU A 47 10.49 -5.62 -1.57
CA GLU A 47 9.94 -6.23 -0.34
C GLU A 47 8.77 -5.41 0.21
N PHE A 48 8.92 -4.09 0.27
CA PHE A 48 7.88 -3.18 0.71
C PHE A 48 6.65 -3.19 -0.22
N ALA A 49 6.86 -3.26 -1.54
CA ALA A 49 5.75 -3.39 -2.50
C ALA A 49 4.97 -4.70 -2.36
N GLU A 50 5.63 -5.83 -2.08
CA GLU A 50 4.94 -7.11 -1.85
C GLU A 50 4.20 -7.12 -0.50
N MET A 51 4.79 -6.55 0.57
CA MET A 51 4.10 -6.38 1.86
C MET A 51 2.83 -5.53 1.73
N ILE A 52 2.84 -4.46 0.91
CA ILE A 52 1.63 -3.65 0.65
C ILE A 52 0.56 -4.50 -0.04
N LYS A 53 0.93 -5.33 -1.03
CA LYS A 53 0.00 -6.20 -1.75
C LYS A 53 -0.68 -7.20 -0.80
N GLU A 54 0.08 -7.88 0.06
CA GLU A 54 -0.46 -8.83 1.04
C GLU A 54 -1.39 -8.15 2.06
N ASP A 55 -1.00 -6.98 2.58
CA ASP A 55 -1.82 -6.22 3.53
C ASP A 55 -3.05 -5.56 2.86
N ALA A 56 -3.01 -5.31 1.55
CA ALA A 56 -4.15 -4.81 0.78
C ALA A 56 -5.26 -5.87 0.66
N GLU A 57 -4.94 -7.13 0.37
CA GLU A 57 -5.92 -8.23 0.36
C GLU A 57 -6.60 -8.38 1.73
N ARG A 58 -5.79 -8.41 2.80
CA ARG A 58 -6.28 -8.49 4.18
C ARG A 58 -7.14 -7.30 4.58
N THR A 59 -6.74 -6.08 4.22
CA THR A 59 -7.50 -4.87 4.54
C THR A 59 -8.78 -4.78 3.72
N THR A 60 -8.79 -5.25 2.47
CA THR A 60 -10.00 -5.36 1.64
C THR A 60 -11.01 -6.32 2.26
N LEU A 61 -10.56 -7.46 2.78
CA LEU A 61 -11.41 -8.38 3.53
C LEU A 61 -12.05 -7.72 4.76
N LEU A 62 -11.26 -7.00 5.58
CA LEU A 62 -11.74 -6.38 6.81
C LEU A 62 -12.64 -5.16 6.56
N SER A 63 -12.26 -4.27 5.65
CA SER A 63 -13.07 -3.11 5.24
C SER A 63 -14.39 -3.55 4.60
N GLY A 64 -14.36 -4.51 3.68
CA GLY A 64 -15.57 -5.06 3.04
C GLY A 64 -16.48 -5.79 4.03
N ALA A 65 -15.91 -6.56 4.95
CA ALA A 65 -16.66 -7.22 6.03
C ALA A 65 -17.39 -6.22 6.93
N ASN A 66 -16.71 -5.13 7.31
CA ASN A 66 -17.31 -4.07 8.11
C ASN A 66 -18.36 -3.30 7.30
N ALA A 67 -18.09 -2.94 6.05
CA ALA A 67 -19.03 -2.25 5.17
C ALA A 67 -20.33 -3.03 4.97
N LEU A 68 -20.26 -4.35 4.72
CA LEU A 68 -21.44 -5.21 4.61
C LEU A 68 -22.21 -5.32 5.93
N ARG A 69 -21.52 -5.42 7.07
CA ARG A 69 -22.15 -5.42 8.40
C ARG A 69 -22.86 -4.09 8.69
N THR A 70 -22.23 -2.98 8.36
CA THR A 70 -22.80 -1.63 8.52
C THR A 70 -24.01 -1.42 7.61
N ALA A 71 -23.93 -1.86 6.35
CA ALA A 71 -25.04 -1.82 5.42
C ALA A 71 -26.24 -2.65 5.92
N ALA A 72 -26.00 -3.87 6.44
CA ALA A 72 -27.05 -4.69 7.03
C ALA A 72 -27.69 -4.03 8.26
N ALA A 73 -26.88 -3.46 9.16
CA ALA A 73 -27.38 -2.75 10.34
C ALA A 73 -28.20 -1.49 9.98
N TYR A 74 -27.80 -0.76 8.93
CA TYR A 74 -28.55 0.39 8.41
C TYR A 74 -29.94 -0.02 7.89
N VAL A 75 -30.03 -1.09 7.09
CA VAL A 75 -31.31 -1.58 6.56
C VAL A 75 -32.21 -2.12 7.67
N ALA A 76 -31.64 -2.87 8.62
CA ALA A 76 -32.37 -3.40 9.77
C ALA A 76 -32.98 -2.30 10.64
N TYR A 77 -32.28 -1.17 10.81
CA TYR A 77 -32.77 -0.05 11.60
C TYR A 77 -33.85 0.78 10.91
N ASN A 78 -33.70 1.04 9.61
CA ASN A 78 -34.65 1.86 8.84
C ASN A 78 -35.96 1.11 8.48
N ASN A 79 -36.32 0.09 9.28
CA ASN A 79 -37.55 -0.71 9.19
C ASN A 79 -37.87 -1.17 7.75
N GLU A 80 -36.94 -1.90 7.12
CA GLU A 80 -37.10 -2.64 5.84
C GLU A 80 -37.53 -1.84 4.60
N SER A 81 -37.85 -0.56 4.76
CA SER A 81 -38.50 0.30 3.76
C SER A 81 -37.51 1.21 3.01
N LYS A 82 -36.28 1.33 3.51
CA LYS A 82 -35.14 1.96 2.82
C LYS A 82 -33.98 0.98 2.70
N PHE A 83 -33.88 0.35 1.55
CA PHE A 83 -32.64 -0.28 1.10
C PHE A 83 -31.60 0.80 0.80
N LEU A 84 -30.32 0.49 1.00
CA LEU A 84 -29.22 1.35 0.53
C LEU A 84 -29.27 1.47 -0.99
N ASN A 85 -29.57 2.66 -1.48
CA ASN A 85 -29.55 2.98 -2.90
C ASN A 85 -28.28 3.80 -3.19
N ASN A 86 -27.62 3.54 -4.33
CA ASN A 86 -26.43 4.30 -4.74
C ASN A 86 -26.70 5.81 -4.92
N ALA A 87 -27.97 6.23 -5.01
CA ALA A 87 -28.38 7.63 -5.00
C ALA A 87 -28.25 8.32 -3.62
N ASP A 88 -28.23 7.57 -2.52
CA ASP A 88 -28.13 8.09 -1.15
C ASP A 88 -26.66 8.29 -0.70
N CYS A 89 -25.70 7.94 -1.56
CA CYS A 89 -24.28 7.89 -1.22
C CYS A 89 -23.48 8.94 -2.00
N PHE A 90 -22.44 9.50 -1.37
CA PHE A 90 -21.63 10.58 -1.95
C PHE A 90 -20.70 10.05 -3.05
N GLN A 91 -20.39 8.75 -3.01
CA GLN A 91 -19.60 8.06 -4.02
C GLN A 91 -20.48 7.13 -4.87
N LYS A 92 -19.93 6.68 -5.99
CA LYS A 92 -20.59 5.85 -7.02
C LYS A 92 -21.25 4.56 -6.51
N ASP A 93 -20.83 4.07 -5.33
CA ASP A 93 -21.32 2.87 -4.68
C ASP A 93 -21.26 3.07 -3.15
N CYS A 94 -22.36 2.77 -2.45
CA CYS A 94 -22.47 2.89 -1.00
C CYS A 94 -21.53 1.96 -0.22
N ILE A 95 -21.32 0.74 -0.72
CA ILE A 95 -20.40 -0.23 -0.10
C ILE A 95 -18.96 0.28 -0.23
N TYR A 96 -18.61 0.91 -1.36
CA TYR A 96 -17.30 1.52 -1.50
C TYR A 96 -17.11 2.70 -0.54
N GLU A 97 -18.10 3.58 -0.38
CA GLU A 97 -18.03 4.68 0.60
C GLU A 97 -17.80 4.14 2.03
N LEU A 98 -18.56 3.11 2.41
CA LEU A 98 -18.43 2.42 3.69
C LEU A 98 -17.07 1.73 3.87
N MET A 99 -16.50 1.12 2.82
CA MET A 99 -15.14 0.54 2.87
C MET A 99 -14.05 1.60 3.01
N TYR A 100 -14.23 2.76 2.37
CA TYR A 100 -13.19 3.78 2.26
C TYR A 100 -13.18 4.74 3.45
N ASN A 101 -14.35 5.22 3.87
CA ASN A 101 -14.51 6.22 4.94
C ASN A 101 -15.32 5.71 6.15
N ALA A 102 -15.99 4.56 6.06
CA ALA A 102 -17.03 4.13 7.02
C ALA A 102 -18.22 5.10 7.15
N THR A 103 -18.50 5.89 6.10
CA THR A 103 -19.63 6.84 6.01
C THR A 103 -20.68 6.39 4.99
N ILE A 104 -21.87 6.98 5.09
CA ILE A 104 -22.95 6.92 4.08
C ILE A 104 -23.34 8.37 3.79
N GLY A 105 -23.34 8.79 2.53
CA GLY A 105 -23.77 10.13 2.13
C GLY A 105 -22.76 11.25 2.41
N GLY A 106 -21.52 10.91 2.78
CA GLY A 106 -20.44 11.87 3.06
C GLY A 106 -20.51 12.56 4.43
N GLU A 107 -21.46 12.19 5.28
CA GLU A 107 -21.58 12.75 6.64
C GLU A 107 -20.73 11.97 7.65
N GLU A 108 -19.78 12.65 8.29
CA GLU A 108 -18.78 12.05 9.20
C GLU A 108 -19.34 11.61 10.58
N ASN A 109 -20.65 11.81 10.86
CA ASN A 109 -21.22 11.79 12.21
C ASN A 109 -22.29 10.71 12.49
N TYR A 110 -22.31 9.62 11.73
CA TYR A 110 -23.11 8.44 12.07
C TYR A 110 -22.29 7.44 12.90
N THR A 111 -22.00 7.84 14.15
CA THR A 111 -21.04 7.26 15.12
C THR A 111 -21.45 7.16 16.65
N LYS A 112 -22.71 6.77 17.03
CA LYS A 112 -23.21 6.11 18.30
C LYS A 112 -24.66 5.51 18.30
N MET A 113 -24.85 4.22 18.63
CA MET A 113 -26.20 3.62 18.75
C MET A 113 -26.88 4.07 20.06
N ASP A 114 -27.72 5.10 20.00
CA ASP A 114 -28.55 5.54 21.13
C ASP A 114 -29.98 5.87 20.69
N GLY A 115 -30.94 5.08 21.20
CA GLY A 115 -32.38 5.34 21.23
C GLY A 115 -33.11 5.47 19.88
N ASN A 116 -32.77 6.51 19.10
CA ASN A 116 -33.52 7.01 17.95
C ASN A 116 -32.64 7.46 16.75
N ASN A 117 -31.34 7.11 16.71
CA ASN A 117 -30.52 7.23 15.49
C ASN A 117 -29.54 6.04 15.36
N VAL A 118 -29.33 5.49 14.14
CA VAL A 118 -28.12 4.67 13.87
C VAL A 118 -26.96 5.60 13.76
N SER A 119 -25.94 5.27 14.52
CA SER A 119 -24.68 5.97 14.53
C SER A 119 -23.72 4.85 15.10
N PHE A 120 -22.54 4.59 14.54
CA PHE A 120 -21.57 3.53 14.94
C PHE A 120 -20.59 3.98 16.05
N SER A 121 -19.26 4.10 15.87
CA SER A 121 -18.44 5.07 16.66
C SER A 121 -16.99 5.31 16.18
N ASP A 122 -16.43 6.48 16.47
CA ASP A 122 -14.97 6.75 16.40
C ASP A 122 -14.19 6.01 17.50
N SER A 123 -14.87 5.62 18.60
CA SER A 123 -14.32 4.69 19.59
C SER A 123 -14.38 3.23 19.13
N ASP A 124 -15.13 2.93 18.08
CA ASP A 124 -15.36 1.57 17.62
C ASP A 124 -14.34 1.23 16.54
N GLN A 125 -13.80 0.02 16.62
CA GLN A 125 -12.60 -0.39 15.89
C GLN A 125 -12.75 -0.38 14.36
N MET A 126 -13.96 -0.17 13.82
CA MET A 126 -14.26 -0.08 12.39
C MET A 126 -13.41 0.96 11.65
N GLY A 127 -13.23 2.17 12.22
CA GLY A 127 -12.47 3.23 11.57
C GLY A 127 -11.03 2.79 11.23
N ASN A 128 -10.39 2.03 12.13
CA ASN A 128 -9.02 1.52 11.97
C ASN A 128 -8.85 0.50 10.82
N PHE A 129 -9.95 -0.04 10.29
CA PHE A 129 -9.95 -1.02 9.20
C PHE A 129 -10.49 -0.46 7.87
N THR A 130 -10.62 0.86 7.74
CA THR A 130 -10.98 1.52 6.47
C THR A 130 -9.81 1.56 5.49
N LEU A 131 -10.11 1.60 4.19
CA LEU A 131 -9.10 1.73 3.13
C LEU A 131 -8.35 3.07 3.21
N LYS A 132 -8.99 4.16 3.65
CA LYS A 132 -8.35 5.47 3.90
C LYS A 132 -7.29 5.39 5.00
N ASN A 133 -7.63 4.83 6.16
CA ASN A 133 -6.68 4.71 7.27
C ASN A 133 -5.54 3.73 6.95
N TRP A 134 -5.79 2.74 6.09
CA TRP A 134 -4.75 1.90 5.52
C TRP A 134 -3.82 2.67 4.59
N ASP A 135 -4.33 3.49 3.66
CA ASP A 135 -3.51 4.33 2.77
C ASP A 135 -2.58 5.23 3.59
N GLU A 136 -3.14 5.93 4.57
CA GLU A 136 -2.35 6.77 5.48
C GLU A 136 -1.27 5.98 6.22
N ARG A 137 -1.58 4.76 6.68
CA ARG A 137 -0.61 3.88 7.36
C ARG A 137 0.52 3.48 6.43
N ILE A 138 0.22 3.05 5.19
CA ILE A 138 1.22 2.66 4.21
C ILE A 138 2.10 3.85 3.81
N VAL A 139 1.53 5.04 3.60
CA VAL A 139 2.29 6.27 3.33
C VAL A 139 3.20 6.62 4.50
N LYS A 140 2.71 6.57 5.75
CA LYS A 140 3.51 6.80 6.97
C LYS A 140 4.61 5.74 7.18
N LEU A 141 4.44 4.51 6.71
CA LEU A 141 5.46 3.45 6.75
C LEU A 141 6.53 3.66 5.66
N GLY A 142 6.12 4.01 4.44
CA GLY A 142 7.03 4.34 3.35
C GLY A 142 7.89 5.56 3.67
N ASP A 143 7.29 6.60 4.24
CA ASP A 143 7.98 7.82 4.67
C ASP A 143 9.15 7.51 5.63
N LYS A 144 8.89 6.66 6.64
CA LYS A 144 9.88 6.15 7.60
C LYS A 144 10.95 5.25 6.97
N ALA A 145 10.61 4.52 5.91
CA ALA A 145 11.57 3.72 5.15
C ALA A 145 12.45 4.55 4.18
N GLY A 146 12.16 5.86 4.03
CA GLY A 146 12.86 6.74 3.09
C GLY A 146 12.26 6.74 1.67
N PHE A 147 11.01 6.27 1.53
CA PHE A 147 10.27 6.23 0.28
C PHE A 147 9.17 7.29 0.26
N ASN A 148 8.86 7.82 -0.93
CA ASN A 148 7.61 8.53 -1.20
C ASN A 148 6.64 7.53 -1.84
N VAL A 149 5.43 7.39 -1.29
CA VAL A 149 4.46 6.38 -1.71
C VAL A 149 3.19 7.06 -2.16
N THR A 150 2.67 6.67 -3.32
CA THR A 150 1.34 7.07 -3.78
C THR A 150 0.56 5.84 -4.20
N ILE A 151 -0.67 5.77 -3.73
CA ILE A 151 -1.58 4.64 -3.88
C ILE A 151 -2.78 5.11 -4.68
N TYR A 152 -3.12 4.39 -5.75
CA TYR A 152 -4.34 4.63 -6.50
C TYR A 152 -5.11 3.32 -6.64
N ARG A 153 -6.44 3.41 -6.61
CA ARG A 153 -7.34 2.29 -6.88
C ARG A 153 -8.23 2.64 -8.06
N ASP A 154 -8.45 1.69 -8.95
CA ASP A 154 -9.38 1.82 -10.05
C ASP A 154 -10.32 0.61 -10.14
N ASN A 155 -11.49 0.82 -10.75
CA ASN A 155 -12.51 -0.21 -10.98
C ASN A 155 -12.88 -1.02 -9.73
N ILE A 156 -13.08 -0.34 -8.60
CA ILE A 156 -13.63 -0.99 -7.40
C ILE A 156 -15.05 -1.44 -7.70
N GLY A 157 -15.23 -2.75 -7.74
CA GLY A 157 -16.50 -3.42 -8.02
C GLY A 157 -16.86 -4.38 -6.90
N VAL A 158 -18.07 -4.24 -6.37
CA VAL A 158 -18.69 -5.18 -5.43
C VAL A 158 -19.72 -6.00 -6.21
N TYR A 159 -19.61 -7.32 -6.15
CA TYR A 159 -20.50 -8.22 -6.89
C TYR A 159 -20.78 -9.49 -6.10
N GLN A 160 -22.06 -9.86 -6.01
CA GLN A 160 -22.47 -11.11 -5.39
C GLN A 160 -22.14 -12.27 -6.34
N SER A 161 -21.30 -13.22 -5.91
CA SER A 161 -21.00 -14.42 -6.72
C SER A 161 -21.95 -15.58 -6.44
N ASP A 162 -22.51 -15.65 -5.24
CA ASP A 162 -23.51 -16.63 -4.85
C ASP A 162 -24.36 -16.06 -3.68
N PRO A 163 -25.49 -16.67 -3.31
CA PRO A 163 -26.37 -16.16 -2.24
C PRO A 163 -25.70 -15.96 -0.88
N TRP A 164 -24.54 -16.57 -0.66
CA TRP A 164 -23.79 -16.60 0.59
C TRP A 164 -22.43 -15.92 0.50
N SER A 165 -22.05 -15.32 -0.63
CA SER A 165 -20.77 -14.63 -0.77
C SER A 165 -20.79 -13.39 -1.66
N VAL A 166 -20.10 -12.35 -1.19
CA VAL A 166 -19.83 -11.12 -1.94
C VAL A 166 -18.36 -11.08 -2.32
N LYS A 167 -18.07 -10.82 -3.58
CA LYS A 167 -16.74 -10.55 -4.08
C LYS A 167 -16.50 -9.06 -4.21
N ILE A 168 -15.31 -8.64 -3.85
CA ILE A 168 -14.84 -7.27 -4.00
C ILE A 168 -13.54 -7.32 -4.79
N GLY A 169 -13.53 -6.64 -5.93
CA GLY A 169 -12.41 -6.62 -6.87
C GLY A 169 -11.97 -5.20 -7.19
N TYR A 170 -10.67 -4.93 -7.26
CA TYR A 170 -10.13 -3.67 -7.78
C TYR A 170 -8.68 -3.76 -8.27
N ASN A 171 -8.28 -2.82 -9.13
CA ASN A 171 -6.89 -2.65 -9.55
C ASN A 171 -6.16 -1.74 -8.56
N LEU A 172 -5.00 -2.18 -8.05
CA LEU A 172 -4.17 -1.42 -7.12
C LEU A 172 -2.88 -0.97 -7.83
N TYR A 173 -2.69 0.34 -7.93
CA TYR A 173 -1.50 0.95 -8.52
C TYR A 173 -0.63 1.55 -7.42
N LEU A 174 0.62 1.10 -7.36
CA LEU A 174 1.62 1.65 -6.44
C LEU A 174 2.71 2.39 -7.21
N ASN A 175 2.91 3.64 -6.84
CA ASN A 175 4.08 4.42 -7.22
C ASN A 175 4.93 4.65 -5.97
N ILE A 176 6.13 4.07 -5.95
CA ILE A 176 7.08 4.16 -4.83
C ILE A 176 8.35 4.79 -5.38
N THR A 177 8.75 5.95 -4.85
CA THR A 177 9.97 6.64 -5.26
C THR A 177 10.95 6.68 -4.10
N ASP A 178 12.21 6.31 -4.33
CA ASP A 178 13.25 6.41 -3.32
C ASP A 178 13.76 7.86 -3.19
N LYS A 179 13.62 8.46 -1.99
CA LYS A 179 13.97 9.86 -1.72
C LYS A 179 15.46 10.19 -1.89
N ALA A 180 16.37 9.21 -1.84
CA ALA A 180 17.82 9.47 -1.93
C ALA A 180 18.47 9.00 -3.24
N LEU A 181 17.75 8.22 -4.06
CA LEU A 181 18.20 7.80 -5.39
C LEU A 181 17.39 8.42 -6.53
N ASP A 182 16.27 9.10 -6.22
CA ASP A 182 15.26 9.57 -7.16
C ASP A 182 14.75 8.48 -8.13
N SER A 183 14.91 7.22 -7.72
CA SER A 183 14.52 6.06 -8.51
C SER A 183 13.03 5.79 -8.32
N VAL A 184 12.31 5.75 -9.45
CA VAL A 184 10.86 5.58 -9.48
C VAL A 184 10.52 4.11 -9.76
N PHE A 185 9.86 3.46 -8.80
CA PHE A 185 9.32 2.13 -8.94
C PHE A 185 7.80 2.19 -9.09
N ARG A 186 7.32 1.88 -10.30
CA ARG A 186 5.89 1.74 -10.60
C ARG A 186 5.58 0.26 -10.73
N ARG A 187 4.59 -0.19 -9.97
CA ARG A 187 4.09 -1.57 -10.06
C ARG A 187 2.58 -1.54 -10.11
N ASP A 188 2.06 -1.97 -11.25
CA ASP A 188 0.66 -2.37 -11.37
C ASP A 188 0.56 -3.71 -10.63
N LEU A 189 -0.11 -3.71 -9.47
CA LEU A 189 -0.35 -4.95 -8.77
C LEU A 189 -1.48 -5.71 -9.46
N THR A 190 -1.39 -7.04 -9.40
CA THR A 190 -2.48 -7.93 -9.84
C THR A 190 -3.80 -7.51 -9.19
N PRO A 191 -4.94 -7.62 -9.91
CA PRO A 191 -6.24 -7.21 -9.37
C PRO A 191 -6.48 -7.90 -8.03
N ILE A 192 -6.69 -7.10 -7.00
CA ILE A 192 -7.04 -7.56 -5.66
C ILE A 192 -8.46 -8.13 -5.76
N LEU A 193 -8.63 -9.41 -5.43
CA LEU A 193 -9.93 -10.08 -5.48
C LEU A 193 -10.16 -10.86 -4.18
N VAL A 194 -11.11 -10.37 -3.39
CA VAL A 194 -11.45 -10.95 -2.09
C VAL A 194 -12.89 -11.45 -2.11
N THR A 195 -13.14 -12.61 -1.50
CA THR A 195 -14.48 -13.19 -1.32
C THR A 195 -14.84 -13.16 0.17
N ILE A 196 -16.00 -12.58 0.49
CA ILE A 196 -16.49 -12.39 1.86
C ILE A 196 -17.73 -13.27 2.07
N PRO A 197 -17.69 -14.26 2.98
CA PRO A 197 -18.85 -15.11 3.27
C PRO A 197 -19.87 -14.37 4.14
N LEU A 198 -21.12 -14.35 3.69
CA LEU A 198 -22.26 -13.72 4.37
C LEU A 198 -22.75 -14.52 5.58
N THR A 199 -22.39 -15.80 5.69
CA THR A 199 -22.83 -16.72 6.76
C THR A 199 -22.40 -16.29 8.17
N ASN A 200 -21.41 -15.40 8.29
CA ASN A 200 -20.87 -14.95 9.58
C ASN A 200 -21.61 -13.73 10.17
N TYR A 201 -22.64 -13.20 9.51
CA TYR A 201 -23.37 -12.00 9.93
C TYR A 201 -24.81 -12.28 10.40
N THR A 202 -25.18 -13.53 10.65
CA THR A 202 -26.41 -13.85 11.39
C THR A 202 -26.31 -13.25 12.79
N TYR A 203 -27.16 -12.28 13.08
CA TYR A 203 -27.23 -11.60 14.38
C TYR A 203 -27.24 -12.62 15.52
N GLY A 204 -26.30 -12.48 16.46
CA GLY A 204 -26.51 -12.97 17.81
C GLY A 204 -27.55 -12.06 18.46
N GLY A 205 -28.77 -12.60 18.63
CA GLY A 205 -29.82 -12.00 19.46
C GLY A 205 -29.61 -12.27 20.94
#